data_AF-A0A9C9ERP2-F1
#
_entry.id   AF-A0A9C9ERP2-F1
#
_cell.length_a   1.000
_cell.length_b   1.000
_cell.length_c   1.000
_cell.angle_alpha   90.00
_cell.angle_beta   90.00
_cell.angle_gamma   90.00
#
_symmetry.space_group_name_H-M   'P 1'
#
loop_
_entity.id
_entity.type
_entity.pdbx_description
1 polymer ?
#
loop_
_entity_poly.entity_id
_entity_poly.type
_entity_poly.pdbx_seq_one_letter_code
_entity_poly.pdbx_strand_id
1 'polypeptide(L)' 'MIDIETISNKIWHTLSVEDVISILKTDKKKGLSDEEARKRLEVFGPNLIGIKKTISPIKI' A
#
# COMPACT_ATOMS: atom_id res chain seq x y z
N MET A 1 12.21 -10.05 7.87
CA MET A 1 11.51 -9.71 6.62
C MET A 1 10.03 -9.88 6.94
N ILE A 2 9.19 -8.85 6.77
CA ILE A 2 7.75 -8.99 7.09
C ILE A 2 7.05 -9.26 5.77
N ASP A 3 6.69 -10.52 5.58
CA ASP A 3 6.04 -11.02 4.37
C ASP A 3 4.60 -10.51 4.31
N ILE A 4 4.23 -9.82 3.22
CA ILE A 4 2.92 -9.18 3.03
C ILE A 4 1.76 -10.20 3.14
N GLU A 5 2.01 -11.47 2.83
CA GLU A 5 1.07 -12.57 3.04
C GLU A 5 0.63 -12.74 4.51
N THR A 6 1.48 -12.39 5.48
CA THR A 6 1.17 -12.51 6.91
C THR A 6 0.11 -11.48 7.35
N ILE A 7 0.09 -10.29 6.73
CA ILE A 7 -0.92 -9.25 7.01
C ILE A 7 -2.22 -9.60 6.30
N SER A 8 -2.17 -10.18 5.10
CA SER A 8 -3.38 -10.57 4.36
C SER A 8 -4.18 -11.66 5.05
N ASN A 9 -3.53 -12.54 5.82
CA ASN A 9 -4.19 -13.58 6.63
C ASN A 9 -4.56 -13.14 8.05
N LYS A 10 -4.00 -12.03 8.53
CA LYS A 10 -4.47 -11.38 9.76
C LYS A 10 -5.62 -10.45 9.44
N ILE A 11 -6.62 -10.43 10.30
CA ILE A 11 -7.71 -9.46 10.22
C ILE A 11 -7.12 -8.09 10.58
N TRP A 12 -6.53 -7.38 9.60
CA TRP A 12 -5.81 -6.13 9.82
C TRP A 12 -6.67 -5.06 10.53
N HIS A 13 -7.99 -5.12 10.35
CA HIS A 13 -8.94 -4.19 10.96
C HIS A 13 -9.24 -4.50 12.44
N THR A 14 -8.77 -5.61 12.99
CA THR A 14 -8.88 -5.91 14.44
C THR A 14 -7.62 -5.53 15.21
N LEU A 15 -6.56 -5.08 14.53
CA LEU A 15 -5.31 -4.70 15.17
C LEU A 15 -5.48 -3.36 15.90
N SER A 16 -4.79 -3.20 17.03
CA SER A 16 -4.71 -1.91 17.71
C SER A 16 -3.94 -0.90 16.85
N VAL A 17 -4.17 0.39 17.10
CA VAL A 17 -3.46 1.47 16.41
C VAL A 17 -1.94 1.33 16.60
N GLU A 18 -1.52 0.97 17.81
CA GLU A 18 -0.12 0.79 18.19
C GLU A 18 0.52 -0.39 17.42
N ASP A 19 -0.21 -1.50 17.26
CA ASP A 19 0.26 -2.65 16.47
C ASP A 19 0.44 -2.28 15.00
N VAL A 20 -0.54 -1.57 14.42
CA VAL A 20 -0.50 -1.13 13.01
C VAL A 20 0.69 -0.21 12.77
N ILE A 21 0.93 0.75 13.65
CA ILE A 21 2.05 1.70 13.57
C ILE A 21 3.40 0.96 13.64
N SER A 22 3.51 -0.03 14.53
CA SER A 22 4.70 -0.86 14.67
C SER A 22 4.95 -1.72 13.42
N ILE A 23 3.91 -2.37 12.88
CA ILE A 23 3.99 -3.21 11.69
C ILE A 23 4.35 -2.38 10.45
N LEU A 24 3.68 -1.24 10.24
CA LEU A 24 3.87 -0.37 9.08
C LEU A 24 5.08 0.56 9.20
N LYS A 25 5.77 0.54 10.37
CA LYS A 25 6.95 1.35 10.68
C LYS A 25 6.75 2.82 10.31
N THR A 26 5.67 3.41 10.80
CA THR A 26 5.31 4.81 10.56
C THR A 26 5.22 5.56 11.89
N ASP A 27 5.30 6.89 11.87
CA ASP A 27 5.09 7.69 13.08
C ASP A 27 3.61 8.07 13.22
N LYS A 28 3.06 7.97 14.44
CA LYS A 28 1.65 8.26 14.73
C LYS A 28 1.23 9.70 14.39
N LYS A 29 2.14 10.66 14.55
CA LYS A 29 1.85 12.11 14.45
C LYS A 29 2.41 12.71 13.17
N LYS A 30 3.63 12.31 12.79
CA LYS A 30 4.38 12.84 11.66
C LYS A 30 4.20 12.03 10.39
N GLY A 31 3.73 10.78 10.49
CA GLY A 31 3.59 9.88 9.35
C GLY A 31 4.93 9.34 8.84
N LEU A 32 5.06 9.21 7.53
CA LEU A 32 6.31 8.78 6.87
C LEU A 32 7.15 9.99 6.48
N SER A 33 8.47 9.82 6.45
CA SER A 33 9.35 10.80 5.80
C SER A 33 9.21 10.72 4.28
N ASP A 34 9.52 11.82 3.58
CA ASP A 34 9.53 11.87 2.12
C ASP A 34 10.44 10.80 1.50
N GLU A 35 11.57 10.52 2.14
CA GLU A 35 12.52 9.50 1.69
C GLU A 35 11.92 8.09 1.75
N GLU A 36 11.22 7.76 2.83
CA GLU A 36 10.57 6.46 3.00
C GLU A 36 9.34 6.33 2.10
N ALA A 37 8.57 7.41 1.94
CA ALA A 37 7.45 7.46 0.99
C ALA A 37 7.93 7.22 -0.45
N ARG A 38 9.04 7.84 -0.87
CA ARG A 38 9.64 7.63 -2.19
C ARG A 38 10.12 6.19 -2.37
N LYS A 39 10.81 5.61 -1.39
CA LYS A 39 11.24 4.21 -1.44
C LYS A 39 10.05 3.25 -1.61
N ARG A 40 8.96 3.49 -0.88
CA ARG A 40 7.73 2.68 -1.03
C ARG A 40 7.10 2.84 -2.41
N LEU A 41 7.08 4.06 -2.95
CA LEU A 41 6.57 4.31 -4.31
C LEU A 41 7.39 3.58 -5.38
N GLU A 42 8.72 3.49 -5.21
CA GLU A 42 9.60 2.73 -6.12
C GLU A 42 9.36 1.21 -6.03
N VAL A 43 9.06 0.68 -4.84
CA VAL A 43 8.83 -0.75 -4.62
C VAL A 43 7.45 -1.21 -5.08
N PHE A 44 6.40 -0.45 -4.75
CA PHE A 44 5.01 -0.85 -5.00
C PHE A 44 4.41 -0.24 -6.26
N GLY A 45 4.99 0.85 -6.76
CA GLY A 45 4.44 1.63 -7.84
C GLY A 45 3.30 2.57 -7.40
N PRO A 46 2.74 3.34 -8.35
CA PRO A 46 1.67 4.28 -8.06
C PRO A 46 0.39 3.55 -7.66
N ASN A 47 -0.32 4.07 -6.65
CA ASN A 47 -1.63 3.56 -6.23
C ASN A 47 -2.73 3.94 -7.24
N LEU A 48 -2.67 3.34 -8.42
CA LEU A 48 -3.62 3.57 -9.51
C LEU A 48 -4.27 2.24 -9.87
N ILE A 49 -5.60 2.25 -9.94
CA ILE A 49 -6.34 1.13 -10.51
C ILE A 49 -6.19 1.22 -12.03
N GLY A 50 -5.61 0.18 -12.64
CA GLY A 50 -5.43 0.13 -14.08
C GLY A 50 -6.78 0.23 -14.78
N ILE A 51 -6.98 1.31 -15.55
CA ILE A 51 -8.08 1.41 -16.50
C ILE A 51 -7.85 0.31 -17.54
N LYS A 52 -8.72 -0.71 -17.58
CA LYS A 52 -8.70 -1.65 -18.69
C LYS A 52 -8.83 -0.84 -19.97
N LYS A 53 -7.91 -1.05 -20.92
CA LYS A 53 -8.10 -0.54 -22.29
C LYS A 53 -9.42 -1.10 -22.79
N THR A 54 -10.44 -0.26 -22.87
CA THR A 54 -11.67 -0.61 -23.57
C THR A 54 -11.30 -0.65 -25.04
N ILE A 55 -11.42 -1.82 -25.65
CA ILE A 55 -11.36 -1.91 -27.11
C ILE A 55 -12.59 -1.14 -27.58
N SER A 56 -12.42 -0.05 -28.33
CA SER A 56 -13.57 0.68 -28.84
C SER A 56 -14.40 -0.29 -29.70
N PRO A 57 -15.73 -0.37 -29.49
CA PRO A 57 -16.58 -1.27 -30.27
C PRO A 57 -16.63 -0.89 -31.76
N ILE A 58 -16.15 0.30 -32.11
CA ILE A 58 -15.94 0.73 -33.48
C ILE A 58 -14.43 0.88 -33.70
N LYS A 59 -13.91 0.03 -34.59
CA LYS A 59 -12.57 0.13 -35.16
C LYS A 59 -12.78 0.51 -36.63
N ILE A 60 -12.58 1.78 -36.95
CA ILE A 60 -12.62 2.28 -38.34
C ILE A 60 -11.23 2.07 -38.95
#